data_AF-A0A829MCE2-F1
#
_entry.id   AF-A0A829MCE2-F1
#
_cell.length_a   1.000
_cell.length_b   1.000
_cell.length_c   1.000
_cell.angle_alpha   90.00
_cell.angle_beta   90.00
_cell.angle_gamma   90.00
#
_symmetry.space_group_name_H-M   'P 1'
#
loop_
_entity.id
_entity.type
_entity.pdbx_description
1 polymer ?
#
loop_
_entity_poly.entity_id
_entity_poly.type
_entity_poly.pdbx_seq_one_letter_code
_entity_poly.pdbx_strand_id
1 'polypeptide(L)'
;MYLYHPIHDLLLPIQYTDQLAEDYIAGGAHVTYRRDRASEHIVLALAGGSDALAWLDERLTGKALPARSDVQTVFSTSLTLRAIRMFMRWQRGIIQLLSGKL
;
A
#
# COMPACT_ATOMS: atom_id res chain seq x y z
N MET A 1 2.99 -2.69 -9.96
CA MET A 1 1.75 -1.98 -9.57
C MET A 1 1.44 -2.25 -8.11
N TYR A 2 0.83 -1.28 -7.42
CA TYR A 2 0.31 -1.45 -6.07
C TYR A 2 -1.21 -1.31 -6.07
N LEU A 3 -1.91 -2.25 -5.43
CA LEU A 3 -3.36 -2.26 -5.24
C LEU A 3 -3.68 -2.40 -3.76
N TYR A 4 -4.81 -1.84 -3.33
CA TYR A 4 -5.37 -2.08 -2.00
C TYR A 4 -6.89 -1.93 -2.03
N HIS A 5 -7.60 -2.78 -1.28
CA HIS A 5 -9.07 -2.82 -1.26
C HIS A 5 -9.58 -3.37 0.09
N PRO A 6 -10.69 -2.88 0.66
CA PRO A 6 -11.23 -3.44 1.90
C PRO A 6 -11.99 -4.72 1.61
N ILE A 7 -11.82 -5.77 2.42
CA ILE A 7 -12.61 -7.01 2.24
C ILE A 7 -14.09 -6.82 2.57
N HIS A 8 -14.43 -5.78 3.35
CA HIS A 8 -15.79 -5.43 3.78
C HIS A 8 -16.31 -4.19 3.05
N ASP A 9 -15.86 -3.93 1.83
CA ASP A 9 -16.29 -2.78 1.04
C ASP A 9 -17.80 -2.88 0.71
N LEU A 10 -18.56 -1.85 1.12
CA LEU A 10 -20.01 -1.78 0.93
C LEU A 10 -20.42 -1.11 -0.39
N LEU A 11 -19.49 -0.43 -1.06
CA LEU A 11 -19.76 0.32 -2.30
C LEU A 11 -19.25 -0.44 -3.53
N LEU A 12 -18.05 -1.02 -3.44
CA LEU A 12 -17.39 -1.72 -4.53
C LEU A 12 -17.02 -3.14 -4.10
N PRO A 13 -17.68 -4.18 -4.66
CA PRO A 13 -17.34 -5.57 -4.37
C PRO A 13 -15.87 -5.89 -4.66
N ILE A 14 -15.16 -6.45 -3.68
CA ILE A 14 -13.71 -6.72 -3.75
C ILE A 14 -13.33 -7.66 -4.90
N GLN A 15 -14.25 -8.51 -5.37
CA GLN A 15 -14.00 -9.50 -6.41
C GLN A 15 -13.52 -8.84 -7.72
N TYR A 16 -13.96 -7.61 -8.01
CA TYR A 16 -13.50 -6.90 -9.21
C TYR A 16 -12.02 -6.49 -9.09
N THR A 17 -11.57 -6.07 -7.90
CA THR A 17 -10.16 -5.76 -7.66
C THR A 17 -9.30 -7.02 -7.57
N ASP A 18 -9.86 -8.11 -7.02
CA ASP A 18 -9.23 -9.43 -7.04
C ASP A 18 -8.99 -9.89 -8.50
N GLN A 19 -10.01 -9.83 -9.36
CA GLN A 19 -9.88 -10.15 -10.79
C GLN A 19 -8.87 -9.23 -11.50
N LEU A 20 -8.92 -7.93 -11.23
CA LEU A 20 -7.98 -6.97 -11.80
C LEU A 20 -6.52 -7.34 -11.46
N ALA A 21 -6.26 -7.71 -10.20
CA ALA A 21 -4.94 -8.15 -9.77
C ALA A 21 -4.49 -9.39 -10.53
N GLU A 22 -5.38 -10.38 -10.70
CA GLU A 22 -5.11 -11.61 -11.46
C GLU A 22 -4.79 -11.31 -12.93
N ASP A 23 -5.59 -10.46 -13.58
CA ASP A 23 -5.41 -10.10 -14.99
C ASP A 23 -4.05 -9.42 -15.23
N TYR A 24 -3.65 -8.50 -14.35
CA TYR A 24 -2.33 -7.86 -14.43
C TYR A 24 -1.19 -8.84 -14.20
N ILE A 25 -1.34 -9.79 -13.28
CA ILE A 25 -0.34 -10.83 -13.03
C ILE A 25 -0.21 -11.74 -14.25
N ALA A 26 -1.34 -12.17 -14.83
CA ALA A 26 -1.37 -12.99 -16.04
C ALA A 26 -0.75 -12.26 -17.25
N GLY A 27 -0.91 -10.94 -17.32
CA GLY A 27 -0.26 -10.06 -18.29
C GLY A 27 1.23 -9.82 -18.04
N GLY A 28 1.84 -10.43 -17.02
CA GLY A 28 3.27 -10.32 -16.71
C GLY A 28 3.65 -9.13 -15.83
N ALA A 29 2.69 -8.37 -15.31
CA ALA A 29 2.97 -7.29 -14.37
C ALA A 29 3.26 -7.83 -12.97
N HIS A 30 4.24 -7.24 -12.29
CA HIS A 30 4.42 -7.48 -10.86
C HIS A 30 3.39 -6.68 -10.06
N VAL A 31 2.55 -7.37 -9.30
CA VAL A 31 1.48 -6.78 -8.47
C VAL A 31 1.81 -6.95 -6.99
N THR A 32 1.72 -5.86 -6.23
CA THR A 32 1.62 -5.90 -4.77
C THR A 32 0.19 -5.53 -4.41
N TYR A 33 -0.56 -6.44 -3.78
CA TYR A 33 -1.96 -6.23 -3.45
C TYR A 33 -2.22 -6.48 -1.96
N ARG A 34 -2.92 -5.55 -1.31
CA ARG A 34 -3.33 -5.63 0.09
C ARG A 34 -4.84 -5.60 0.25
N ARG A 35 -5.38 -6.69 0.77
CA ARG A 35 -6.79 -6.83 1.13
C ARG A 35 -6.94 -6.45 2.61
N ASP A 36 -7.55 -5.32 2.90
CA ASP A 36 -7.62 -4.72 4.24
C ASP A 36 -8.81 -5.28 5.04
N ARG A 37 -8.58 -5.77 6.26
CA ARG A 37 -9.62 -6.34 7.12
C ARG A 37 -10.30 -5.33 8.03
N ALA A 38 -9.61 -4.25 8.41
CA ALA A 38 -10.02 -3.33 9.47
C ALA A 38 -10.80 -2.13 8.94
N SER A 39 -10.94 -1.98 7.63
CA SER A 39 -11.61 -0.85 6.98
C SER A 39 -12.81 -1.26 6.12
N GLU A 40 -13.57 -0.23 5.71
CA GLU A 40 -14.49 -0.24 4.57
C GLU A 40 -14.00 0.76 3.50
N HIS A 41 -14.78 1.01 2.44
CA HIS A 41 -14.45 1.91 1.32
C HIS A 41 -13.91 3.30 1.73
N ILE A 42 -14.68 4.07 2.49
CA ILE A 42 -14.39 5.47 2.84
C ILE A 42 -13.24 5.56 3.84
N VAL A 43 -13.24 4.74 4.89
CA VAL A 43 -12.14 4.64 5.85
C VAL A 43 -10.84 4.26 5.14
N LEU A 44 -10.87 3.31 4.20
CA LEU A 44 -9.67 2.94 3.45
C LEU A 44 -9.22 4.07 2.51
N ALA A 45 -10.14 4.77 1.87
CA ALA A 45 -9.82 5.93 1.03
C ALA A 45 -9.12 7.04 1.82
N LEU A 46 -9.53 7.27 3.08
CA LEU A 46 -8.94 8.31 3.94
C LEU A 46 -7.62 7.89 4.59
N ALA A 47 -7.49 6.63 5.02
CA ALA A 47 -6.39 6.21 5.90
C ALA A 47 -5.44 5.16 5.29
N GLY A 48 -5.84 4.47 4.21
CA GLY A 48 -5.14 3.29 3.68
C GLY A 48 -3.97 3.57 2.76
N GLY A 49 -3.79 4.81 2.31
CA GLY A 49 -2.81 5.18 1.28
C GLY A 49 -1.34 5.07 1.69
N SER A 50 -1.03 4.99 2.99
CA SER A 50 0.35 5.05 3.49
C SER A 50 1.26 3.95 2.95
N ASP A 51 0.78 2.71 2.83
CA ASP A 51 1.59 1.61 2.27
C ASP A 51 1.79 1.77 0.75
N ALA A 52 0.80 2.31 0.04
CA ALA A 52 0.90 2.60 -1.39
C ALA A 52 1.96 3.67 -1.68
N LEU A 53 1.96 4.76 -0.91
CA LEU A 53 2.96 5.81 -1.02
C LEU A 53 4.37 5.31 -0.68
N ALA A 54 4.48 4.44 0.33
CA ALA A 54 5.73 3.82 0.71
C ALA A 54 6.25 2.86 -0.38
N TRP A 55 5.35 2.11 -1.03
CA TRP A 55 5.69 1.28 -2.19
C TRP A 55 6.16 2.14 -3.36
N LEU A 56 5.55 3.31 -3.58
CA LEU A 56 5.96 4.24 -4.63
C LEU A 56 7.37 4.82 -4.34
N ASP A 57 7.66 5.23 -3.10
CA ASP A 57 8.99 5.67 -2.66
C ASP A 57 10.05 4.59 -2.94
N GLU A 58 9.76 3.32 -2.63
CA GLU A 58 10.65 2.18 -2.95
C GLU A 58 10.94 2.07 -4.45
N ARG A 59 9.97 2.35 -5.33
CA ARG A 59 10.19 2.33 -6.78
C ARG A 59 11.01 3.52 -7.26
N LEU A 60 10.72 4.72 -6.73
CA LEU A 60 11.45 5.95 -7.07
C LEU A 60 12.91 5.91 -6.59
N THR A 61 13.19 5.17 -5.51
CA THR A 61 14.54 4.98 -4.95
C THR A 61 15.27 3.76 -5.50
N GLY A 62 14.74 3.10 -6.53
CA GLY A 62 15.41 2.00 -7.23
C GLY A 62 15.43 0.67 -6.46
N LYS A 63 14.60 0.50 -5.42
CA LYS A 63 14.49 -0.79 -4.73
C LYS A 63 13.87 -1.82 -5.68
N ALA A 64 14.59 -2.92 -5.91
CA ALA A 64 14.12 -4.03 -6.73
C ALA A 64 12.79 -4.60 -6.23
N LEU A 65 11.96 -5.05 -7.18
CA LEU A 65 10.76 -5.80 -6.88
C LEU A 65 11.11 -7.22 -6.41
N PRO A 66 10.30 -7.85 -5.55
CA PRO A 66 10.38 -9.28 -5.28
C PRO A 66 10.30 -10.12 -6.58
N ALA A 67 10.75 -11.37 -6.51
CA ALA A 67 10.72 -12.27 -7.68
C ALA A 67 9.29 -12.65 -8.12
N ARG A 68 8.29 -12.48 -7.25
CA ARG A 68 6.90 -12.85 -7.50
C ARG A 68 5.98 -11.76 -6.98
N SER A 69 4.84 -11.61 -7.65
CA SER A 69 3.73 -10.80 -7.16
C SER A 69 3.33 -11.20 -5.73
N ASP A 70 2.93 -10.21 -4.96
CA ASP A 70 2.74 -10.30 -3.52
C ASP A 70 1.31 -9.86 -3.16
N VAL A 71 0.41 -10.84 -3.07
CA VAL A 71 -1.02 -10.64 -2.76
C VAL A 71 -1.29 -11.16 -1.35
N GLN A 72 -1.76 -10.29 -0.46
CA GLN A 72 -1.97 -10.65 0.95
C GLN A 72 -3.22 -9.98 1.52
N THR A 73 -3.90 -10.72 2.41
CA THR A 73 -4.86 -10.14 3.33
C THR A 73 -4.13 -9.67 4.59
N VAL A 74 -4.24 -8.39 4.92
CA VAL A 74 -3.59 -7.76 6.07
C VAL A 74 -4.63 -7.24 7.04
N PHE A 75 -4.27 -7.09 8.31
CA PHE A 75 -5.19 -6.47 9.28
C PHE A 75 -5.52 -5.03 8.87
N SER A 76 -4.51 -4.21 8.57
CA SER A 76 -4.67 -2.89 7.97
C SER A 76 -3.44 -2.52 7.13
N THR A 77 -3.69 -1.89 5.99
CA THR A 77 -2.69 -1.27 5.10
C THR A 77 -1.87 -0.19 5.81
N SER A 78 -2.48 0.59 6.70
CA SER A 78 -1.80 1.62 7.47
C SER A 78 -0.85 1.06 8.54
N LEU A 79 -1.00 -0.22 8.88
CA LEU A 79 -0.25 -0.90 9.93
C LEU A 79 0.79 -1.90 9.39
N THR A 80 1.06 -1.90 8.07
CA THR A 80 2.14 -2.73 7.53
C THR A 80 3.51 -2.17 7.95
N LEU A 81 4.53 -3.03 8.02
CA LEU A 81 5.89 -2.59 8.31
C LEU A 81 6.39 -1.53 7.34
N ARG A 82 5.97 -1.59 6.07
CA ARG A 82 6.34 -0.60 5.05
C ARG A 82 5.66 0.75 5.33
N ALA A 83 4.38 0.78 5.68
CA ALA A 83 3.68 1.99 6.11
C ALA A 83 4.31 2.60 7.38
N ILE A 84 4.57 1.78 8.41
CA ILE A 84 5.18 2.24 9.67
C ILE A 84 6.56 2.88 9.42
N ARG A 85 7.40 2.25 8.58
CA ARG A 85 8.71 2.81 8.23
C ARG A 85 8.58 4.14 7.49
N MET A 86 7.61 4.28 6.60
CA MET A 86 7.36 5.54 5.92
C MET A 86 6.94 6.62 6.90
N PHE A 87 6.03 6.31 7.82
CA PHE A 87 5.62 7.25 8.88
C PHE A 87 6.82 7.72 9.70
N MET A 88 7.67 6.80 10.16
CA MET A 88 8.89 7.14 10.92
C MET A 88 9.87 8.00 10.10
N ARG A 89 10.03 7.71 8.79
CA ARG A 89 10.83 8.56 7.89
C ARG A 89 10.27 9.98 7.80
N TRP A 90 8.95 10.12 7.70
CA TRP A 90 8.27 11.41 7.63
C TRP A 90 8.44 12.22 8.93
N GLN A 91 8.24 11.58 10.10
CA GLN A 91 8.49 12.21 11.39
C GLN A 91 9.94 12.71 11.52
N ARG A 92 10.91 11.90 11.08
CA ARG A 92 12.32 12.32 11.06
C ARG A 92 12.55 13.54 10.15
N GLY A 93 11.93 13.58 8.97
CA GLY A 93 12.02 14.72 8.05
C GLY A 93 11.46 16.01 8.66
N ILE A 94 10.33 15.92 9.38
CA ILE A 94 9.76 17.06 10.12
C ILE A 94 10.71 17.54 11.21
N ILE A 95 11.30 16.63 11.99
CA ILE A 95 12.27 16.99 13.03
C ILE A 95 13.49 17.67 12.42
N GLN A 96 13.99 17.20 11.28
CA GLN A 96 15.10 17.82 10.56
C GLN A 96 14.74 19.24 10.09
N LEU A 97 13.55 19.40 9.50
CA LEU A 97 13.01 20.71 9.08
C LEU A 97 12.93 21.68 10.26
N LEU A 98 12.32 21.27 11.39
CA LEU A 98 12.13 22.11 12.57
C LEU A 98 13.44 22.40 13.33
N SER A 99 14.44 21.53 13.22
CA SER A 99 15.76 21.73 13.83
C SER A 99 16.76 22.46 12.93
N GLY A 100 16.36 22.90 11.72
CA GLY A 100 17.21 23.60 10.78
C GLY A 100 18.31 22.72 10.15
N LYS A 101 18.11 21.40 10.14
CA LYS A 101 19.07 20.38 9.64
C LYS A 101 18.63 19.76 8.31
N LEU A 102 17.94 20.55 7.47
CA LEU A 102 17.48 20.08 6.17
C LEU A 102 18.66 19.82 5.23
#